data_AF-A0A835RID2-F1
#
_entry.id   AF-A0A835RID2-F1
#
_cell.length_a   1.000
_cell.length_b   1.000
_cell.length_c   1.000
_cell.angle_alpha   90.00
_cell.angle_beta   90.00
_cell.angle_gamma   90.00
#
_symmetry.space_group_name_H-M   'P 1'
#
loop_
_entity.id
_entity.type
_entity.pdbx_description
1 polymer ?
#
loop_
_entity_poly.entity_id
_entity_poly.type
_entity_poly.pdbx_seq_one_letter_code
_entity_poly.pdbx_strand_id
1 'polypeptide(L)'
;MGHIVQNYERFQVTDTPGLLKRHDDDRNNLEKLTLAVLAHLPNAILYVHDLTGECGTSAADQFVTYMDIKRRFGHHLWLDVVSKVDLLQEPGVVGIGKNHDDEEDDVARYKTFGPNGAIWVSVKKETGIDELKCRVHELLISQTDRIRAQKLQPSQ
;
A
#
# COMPACT_ATOMS: atom_id res chain seq x y z
N MET A 1 13.95 6.84 -8.36
CA MET A 1 13.10 6.79 -9.57
C MET A 1 13.57 5.62 -10.42
N GLY A 2 12.71 4.64 -10.66
CA GLY A 2 12.94 3.53 -11.58
C GLY A 2 12.00 3.60 -12.78
N HIS A 3 12.23 2.76 -13.78
CA HIS A 3 11.38 2.68 -14.96
C HIS A 3 11.06 1.22 -15.28
N ILE A 4 9.79 0.96 -15.61
CA ILE A 4 9.30 -0.31 -16.13
C ILE A 4 8.81 -0.06 -17.55
N VAL A 5 9.22 -0.91 -18.50
CA VAL A 5 8.72 -0.88 -19.87
C VAL A 5 7.85 -2.11 -20.09
N GLN A 6 6.59 -1.89 -20.45
CA GLN A 6 5.65 -2.96 -20.74
C GLN A 6 4.75 -2.53 -21.90
N ASN A 7 4.53 -3.41 -22.88
CA ASN A 7 3.68 -3.14 -24.05
C ASN A 7 4.01 -1.81 -24.76
N TYR A 8 5.32 -1.50 -24.90
CA TYR A 8 5.84 -0.25 -25.46
C TYR A 8 5.50 1.02 -24.67
N GLU A 9 4.88 0.90 -23.50
CA GLU A 9 4.65 2.00 -22.57
C GLU A 9 5.72 2.04 -21.49
N ARG A 10 6.01 3.25 -21.02
CA ARG A 10 7.01 3.50 -19.98
C ARG A 10 6.30 3.96 -18.72
N PHE A 11 6.45 3.19 -17.66
CA PHE A 11 5.94 3.51 -16.34
C PHE A 11 7.09 3.98 -15.46
N GLN A 12 6.87 5.07 -14.74
CA GLN A 12 7.80 5.55 -13.73
C GLN A 12 7.42 4.95 -12.39
N VAL A 13 8.41 4.37 -11.71
CA VAL A 13 8.26 3.89 -10.33
C VAL A 13 8.97 4.87 -9.42
N THR A 14 8.22 5.50 -8.53
CA THR A 14 8.73 6.46 -7.58
C THR A 14 8.70 5.83 -6.20
N ASP A 15 9.87 5.73 -5.57
CA ASP A 15 9.94 5.46 -4.15
C ASP A 15 9.62 6.75 -3.41
N THR A 16 8.56 6.73 -2.60
CA THR A 16 8.11 7.89 -1.84
C THR A 16 8.62 7.77 -0.41
N PRO A 17 9.21 8.83 0.16
CA PRO A 17 9.47 8.89 1.59
C PRO A 17 8.23 8.48 2.38
N GLY A 18 8.42 7.58 3.36
CA GLY A 18 7.33 7.00 4.15
C GLY A 18 6.55 8.07 4.91
N LEU A 19 5.25 7.83 5.09
CA LEU A 19 4.37 8.69 5.87
C LEU A 19 4.29 8.18 7.30
N LEU A 20 4.40 9.09 8.27
CA LEU A 20 4.28 8.75 9.68
C LEU A 20 2.92 9.19 10.23
N LYS A 21 2.49 8.57 11.33
CA LYS A 21 1.27 8.95 12.07
C LYS A 21 1.48 10.29 12.77
N ARG A 22 1.06 11.38 12.13
CA ARG A 22 1.09 12.75 12.64
C ARG A 22 0.12 13.63 11.85
N HIS A 23 -0.21 14.80 12.38
CA HIS A 23 -1.06 15.76 11.68
C HIS A 23 -0.35 16.34 10.45
N ASP A 24 -1.12 16.75 9.45
CA ASP A 24 -0.59 17.26 8.17
C ASP A 24 0.31 18.50 8.35
N ASP A 25 0.04 19.34 9.36
CA ASP A 25 0.87 20.51 9.68
C ASP A 25 2.27 20.14 10.18
N ASP A 26 2.37 19.04 10.95
CA ASP A 26 3.60 18.53 11.56
C ASP A 26 4.44 17.66 10.60
N ARG A 27 3.92 17.40 9.39
CA ARG A 27 4.64 16.65 8.35
C ARG A 27 5.80 17.47 7.80
N ASN A 28 6.92 16.78 7.57
CA ASN A 28 8.07 17.40 6.93
C ASN A 28 7.82 17.61 5.41
N ASN A 29 8.72 18.32 4.74
CA ASN A 29 8.57 18.64 3.32
C ASN A 29 8.57 17.41 2.40
N LEU A 30 9.25 16.32 2.78
CA LEU A 30 9.28 15.07 2.01
C LEU A 30 7.94 14.34 2.10
N GLU A 31 7.34 14.28 3.29
CA GLU A 31 6.00 13.72 3.49
C GLU A 31 4.93 14.54 2.75
N LYS A 32 5.02 15.87 2.82
CA LYS A 32 4.12 16.78 2.09
C LYS A 32 4.24 16.59 0.58
N LEU A 33 5.45 16.38 0.06
CA LEU A 33 5.67 16.05 -1.34
C LEU A 33 5.03 14.71 -1.73
N THR A 34 5.17 13.67 -0.89
CA THR A 34 4.48 12.39 -1.10
C THR A 34 2.96 12.58 -1.22
N LEU A 35 2.35 13.35 -0.31
CA LEU A 35 0.92 13.64 -0.38
C LEU A 35 0.52 14.42 -1.64
N ALA A 36 1.33 15.39 -2.06
CA ALA A 36 1.09 16.14 -3.30
C ALA A 36 1.17 15.25 -4.55
N VAL A 37 2.12 14.30 -4.58
CA VAL A 37 2.23 13.30 -5.65
C VAL A 37 0.97 12.44 -5.73
N LEU A 38 0.49 11.95 -4.58
CA LEU A 38 -0.74 11.16 -4.52
C LEU A 38 -1.98 11.95 -4.92
N ALA A 39 -2.02 13.26 -4.64
CA ALA A 39 -3.18 14.11 -4.93
C ALA A 39 -3.26 14.56 -6.40
N HIS A 40 -2.12 14.75 -7.07
CA HIS A 40 -2.07 15.48 -8.33
C HIS A 40 -1.57 14.67 -9.53
N LEU A 41 -0.90 13.54 -9.31
CA LEU A 41 -0.43 12.71 -10.42
C LEU A 41 -1.42 11.58 -10.74
N PRO A 42 -1.65 11.25 -12.02
CA PRO A 42 -2.42 10.07 -12.40
C PRO A 42 -1.60 8.81 -12.12
N ASN A 43 -1.70 8.29 -10.90
CA ASN A 43 -0.86 7.20 -10.41
C ASN A 43 -1.67 5.94 -10.02
N ALA A 44 -0.97 4.81 -9.91
CA ALA A 44 -1.39 3.68 -9.08
C ALA A 44 -0.56 3.66 -7.80
N ILE A 45 -1.14 3.10 -6.75
CA ILE A 45 -0.51 3.01 -5.44
C ILE A 45 -0.19 1.54 -5.15
N LEU A 46 1.08 1.26 -4.92
CA LEU A 46 1.55 0.02 -4.28
C LEU A 46 1.85 0.35 -2.82
N TYR A 47 1.01 -0.08 -1.89
CA TYR A 47 1.20 0.20 -0.47
C TYR A 47 1.85 -1.00 0.22
N VAL A 48 2.99 -0.75 0.88
CA VAL A 48 3.78 -1.79 1.53
C VAL A 48 3.57 -1.73 3.04
N HIS A 49 3.20 -2.87 3.62
CA HIS A 49 2.99 -3.08 5.03
C HIS A 49 4.14 -3.90 5.60
N ASP A 50 4.65 -3.51 6.76
CA ASP A 50 5.64 -4.30 7.50
C ASP A 50 5.07 -4.67 8.86
N LEU A 51 4.37 -5.81 8.91
CA LEU A 51 3.71 -6.28 10.14
C LEU A 51 4.71 -6.73 11.22
N THR A 52 6.00 -6.81 10.89
CA THR A 52 7.06 -7.19 11.83
C THR A 52 7.41 -6.07 12.81
N GLY A 53 7.19 -4.81 12.42
CA GLY A 53 7.61 -3.62 13.17
C GLY A 53 9.09 -3.23 13.02
N GLU A 54 9.89 -4.00 12.28
CA GLU A 54 11.32 -3.74 12.05
C GLU A 54 11.58 -2.47 11.21
N CYS A 55 10.55 -1.89 10.58
CA CYS A 55 10.63 -0.59 9.91
C CYS A 55 10.69 0.62 10.87
N GLY A 56 10.65 0.38 12.19
CA GLY A 56 10.68 1.43 13.21
C GLY A 56 9.30 2.07 13.49
N THR A 57 8.22 1.51 12.93
CA THR A 57 6.84 1.92 13.22
C THR A 57 6.01 0.71 13.62
N SER A 58 5.23 0.84 14.70
CA SER A 58 4.37 -0.25 15.17
C SER A 58 3.30 -0.60 14.12
N ALA A 59 2.88 -1.87 14.06
CA ALA A 59 1.80 -2.27 13.16
C ALA A 59 0.48 -1.52 13.44
N ALA A 60 0.22 -1.12 14.68
CA ALA A 60 -0.94 -0.29 15.03
C ALA A 60 -0.83 1.13 14.45
N ASP A 61 0.33 1.78 14.51
CA ASP A 61 0.51 3.10 13.91
C ASP A 61 0.52 3.06 12.38
N GLN A 62 1.02 1.95 11.80
CA GLN A 62 0.91 1.68 10.38
C GLN A 62 -0.56 1.54 9.96
N PHE A 63 -1.39 0.85 10.75
CA PHE A 63 -2.83 0.72 10.48
C PHE A 63 -3.52 2.08 10.43
N VAL A 64 -3.30 2.95 11.42
CA VAL A 64 -3.88 4.30 11.46
C VAL A 64 -3.47 5.11 10.23
N THR A 65 -2.17 5.08 9.90
CA THR A 65 -1.64 5.78 8.72
C THR A 65 -2.27 5.23 7.43
N TYR A 66 -2.33 3.90 7.30
CA TYR A 66 -2.91 3.24 6.15
C TYR A 66 -4.38 3.60 5.96
N MET A 67 -5.19 3.57 7.03
CA MET A 67 -6.60 3.93 6.98
C MET A 67 -6.80 5.39 6.54
N ASP A 68 -5.96 6.31 7.01
CA ASP A 68 -6.02 7.72 6.57
C ASP A 68 -5.72 7.86 5.07
N ILE A 69 -4.62 7.27 4.59
CA ILE A 69 -4.23 7.35 3.17
C ILE A 69 -5.23 6.63 2.28
N LYS A 70 -5.72 5.45 2.68
CA LYS A 70 -6.74 4.70 1.93
C LYS A 70 -8.05 5.47 1.86
N ARG A 71 -8.46 6.17 2.93
CA ARG A 71 -9.65 7.03 2.93
C ARG A 71 -9.49 8.22 1.97
N ARG A 72 -8.32 8.86 1.95
CA ARG A 72 -8.05 10.05 1.12
C ARG A 72 -7.86 9.71 -0.36
N PHE A 73 -7.16 8.61 -0.66
CA PHE A 73 -6.67 8.30 -2.00
C PHE A 73 -7.17 6.96 -2.56
N GLY A 74 -8.14 6.32 -1.92
CA GLY A 74 -8.70 5.02 -2.32
C GLY A 74 -9.39 4.99 -3.69
N HIS A 75 -9.56 6.15 -4.34
CA HIS A 75 -10.03 6.24 -5.73
C HIS A 75 -8.95 5.89 -6.77
N HIS A 76 -7.66 5.84 -6.39
CA HIS A 76 -6.57 5.34 -7.23
C HIS A 76 -6.66 3.81 -7.35
N LEU A 77 -6.13 3.24 -8.44
CA LEU A 77 -5.92 1.79 -8.43
C LEU A 77 -4.84 1.47 -7.38
N TRP A 78 -5.12 0.47 -6.58
CA TRP A 78 -4.40 0.21 -5.35
C TRP A 78 -4.03 -1.26 -5.24
N LEU A 79 -2.80 -1.53 -4.82
CA LEU A 79 -2.31 -2.87 -4.52
C LEU A 79 -1.62 -2.87 -3.16
N ASP A 80 -2.16 -3.68 -2.24
CA ASP A 80 -1.61 -3.84 -0.90
C ASP A 80 -0.62 -5.02 -0.85
N VAL A 81 0.53 -4.83 -0.20
CA VAL A 81 1.60 -5.83 -0.10
C VAL A 81 2.09 -5.93 1.34
N VAL A 82 2.04 -7.12 1.94
CA VAL A 82 2.68 -7.42 3.22
C VAL A 82 4.11 -7.92 2.96
N SER A 83 5.10 -7.17 3.41
CA SER A 83 6.52 -7.46 3.23
C SER A 83 7.11 -8.26 4.40
N LYS A 84 8.32 -8.79 4.20
CA LYS A 84 9.13 -9.50 5.21
C LYS A 84 8.38 -10.67 5.88
N VAL A 85 7.54 -11.37 5.12
CA VAL A 85 6.72 -12.47 5.67
C VAL A 85 7.56 -13.62 6.22
N ASP A 86 8.84 -13.71 5.83
CA ASP A 86 9.80 -14.65 6.39
C ASP A 86 10.17 -14.39 7.85
N LEU A 87 9.86 -13.21 8.39
CA LEU A 87 10.08 -12.82 9.78
C LEU A 87 8.80 -12.89 10.63
N LEU A 88 7.64 -13.06 9.99
CA LEU A 88 6.38 -13.21 10.70
C LEU A 88 6.30 -14.62 11.28
N GLN A 89 5.98 -14.72 12.56
CA GLN A 89 5.65 -16.01 13.17
C GLN A 89 4.27 -16.44 12.68
N GLU A 90 4.07 -17.74 12.45
CA GLU A 90 2.75 -18.26 12.13
C GLU A 90 1.76 -17.82 13.22
N PRO A 91 0.57 -17.33 12.86
CA PRO A 91 -0.39 -16.85 13.83
C PRO A 91 -0.80 -18.02 14.74
N GLY A 92 -0.21 -18.06 15.94
CA GLY A 92 -0.68 -18.91 17.01
C GLY A 92 -2.15 -18.57 17.25
N VAL A 93 -3.01 -19.59 17.19
CA VAL A 93 -4.48 -19.48 17.29
C VAL A 93 -4.86 -18.54 18.44
N VAL A 94 -5.13 -17.27 18.12
CA VAL A 94 -5.62 -16.31 19.10
C VAL A 94 -7.07 -16.68 19.37
N GLY A 95 -7.32 -17.19 20.57
CA GLY A 95 -8.65 -17.62 21.00
C GLY A 95 -9.67 -16.52 20.79
N ILE A 96 -10.81 -16.90 20.19
CA ILE A 96 -11.97 -16.04 19.98
C ILE A 96 -12.56 -15.69 21.36
N GLY A 97 -12.02 -14.65 21.99
CA GLY A 97 -12.57 -13.99 23.17
C GLY A 97 -13.39 -12.80 22.71
N LYS A 98 -14.72 -12.90 22.82
CA LYS A 98 -15.66 -11.86 22.40
C LYS A 98 -15.68 -10.66 23.37
N ASN A 99 -15.93 -9.49 22.79
CA ASN A 99 -16.42 -8.23 23.35
C ASN A 99 -15.38 -7.24 23.90
N HIS A 100 -14.81 -6.41 23.02
CA HIS A 100 -14.50 -4.99 23.27
C HIS A 100 -14.20 -4.26 21.94
N ASP A 101 -14.69 -3.03 21.83
CA ASP A 101 -14.46 -1.97 20.84
C ASP A 101 -14.03 -2.38 19.41
N ASP A 102 -14.90 -2.12 18.42
CA ASP A 102 -14.72 -2.50 17.00
C ASP A 102 -13.34 -2.11 16.41
N GLU A 103 -12.76 -0.99 16.86
CA GLU A 103 -11.43 -0.52 16.41
C GLU A 103 -10.27 -1.38 16.93
N GLU A 104 -10.37 -1.93 18.15
CA GLU A 104 -9.31 -2.75 18.74
C GLU A 104 -9.26 -4.14 18.07
N ASP A 105 -10.44 -4.67 17.69
CA ASP A 105 -10.57 -5.87 16.88
C ASP A 105 -9.99 -5.69 15.47
N ASP A 106 -10.25 -4.55 14.82
CA ASP A 106 -9.71 -4.23 13.51
C ASP A 106 -8.17 -4.13 13.50
N VAL A 107 -7.59 -3.48 14.52
CA VAL A 107 -6.14 -3.38 14.68
C VAL A 107 -5.52 -4.76 14.94
N ALA A 108 -6.14 -5.58 15.79
CA ALA A 108 -5.68 -6.94 16.07
C ALA A 108 -5.70 -7.79 14.79
N ARG A 109 -6.81 -7.72 14.05
CA ARG A 109 -6.97 -8.39 12.76
C ARG A 109 -5.93 -7.94 11.74
N TYR A 110 -5.67 -6.63 11.63
CA TYR A 110 -4.64 -6.10 10.73
C TYR A 110 -3.24 -6.57 11.12
N LYS A 111 -2.90 -6.63 12.42
CA LYS A 111 -1.59 -7.14 12.87
C LYS A 111 -1.36 -8.59 12.45
N THR A 112 -2.42 -9.39 12.45
CA THR A 112 -2.34 -10.82 12.15
C THR A 112 -2.45 -11.11 10.65
N PHE A 113 -3.35 -10.43 9.94
CA PHE A 113 -3.74 -10.76 8.57
C PHE A 113 -3.43 -9.66 7.56
N GLY A 114 -2.94 -8.51 8.00
CA GLY A 114 -2.78 -7.33 7.15
C GLY A 114 -4.11 -6.86 6.55
N PRO A 115 -4.06 -6.03 5.50
CA PRO A 115 -5.24 -5.66 4.74
C PRO A 115 -5.78 -6.82 3.90
N ASN A 116 -7.10 -6.82 3.71
CA ASN A 116 -7.80 -7.83 2.91
C ASN A 116 -7.29 -7.86 1.46
N GLY A 117 -6.93 -9.05 0.97
CA GLY A 117 -6.46 -9.25 -0.39
C GLY A 117 -5.04 -8.76 -0.66
N ALA A 118 -4.27 -8.45 0.39
CA ALA A 118 -2.86 -8.12 0.26
C ALA A 118 -2.04 -9.32 -0.22
N ILE A 119 -1.00 -9.04 -1.01
CA ILE A 119 -0.03 -10.05 -1.45
C ILE A 119 1.06 -10.17 -0.39
N TRP A 120 1.37 -11.39 0.01
CA TRP A 120 2.35 -11.69 1.05
C TRP A 120 3.69 -12.02 0.41
N VAL A 121 4.71 -11.20 0.69
CA VAL A 121 6.01 -11.31 0.02
C VAL A 121 7.20 -11.34 0.98
N SER A 122 8.19 -12.15 0.61
CA SER A 122 9.53 -12.07 1.16
C SER A 122 10.50 -11.90 0.01
N VAL A 123 11.14 -10.73 -0.06
CA VAL A 123 12.23 -10.50 -1.03
C VAL A 123 13.41 -11.43 -0.71
N LYS A 124 13.70 -11.65 0.57
CA LYS A 124 14.82 -12.50 1.01
C LYS A 124 14.66 -13.96 0.63
N LYS A 125 13.42 -14.48 0.69
CA LYS A 125 13.10 -15.87 0.33
C LYS A 125 12.44 -16.00 -1.04
N GLU A 126 12.39 -14.91 -1.82
CA GLU A 126 11.71 -14.82 -3.12
C GLU A 126 10.23 -15.29 -3.09
N THR A 127 9.61 -15.31 -1.92
CA THR A 127 8.22 -15.78 -1.74
C THR A 127 7.26 -14.69 -2.21
N GLY A 128 6.25 -15.06 -3.01
CA GLY A 128 5.20 -14.15 -3.50
C GLY A 128 5.66 -13.10 -4.52
N ILE A 129 6.95 -13.10 -4.92
CA ILE A 129 7.50 -12.08 -5.81
C ILE A 129 6.96 -12.19 -7.23
N ASP A 130 6.77 -13.40 -7.75
CA ASP A 130 6.23 -13.58 -9.11
C ASP A 130 4.75 -13.22 -9.19
N GLU A 131 3.96 -13.55 -8.16
CA GLU A 131 2.58 -13.08 -8.02
C GLU A 131 2.53 -11.55 -7.96
N LEU A 132 3.39 -10.92 -7.15
CA LEU A 132 3.49 -9.47 -7.07
C LEU A 132 3.79 -8.85 -8.44
N LYS A 133 4.75 -9.39 -9.20
CA LYS A 133 5.07 -8.91 -10.55
C LYS A 133 3.84 -9.02 -11.47
N CYS A 134 3.16 -10.17 -11.49
CA CYS A 134 1.95 -10.35 -12.30
C CYS A 134 0.87 -9.31 -11.95
N ARG A 135 0.61 -9.10 -10.65
CA ARG A 135 -0.40 -8.14 -10.18
C ARG A 135 -0.02 -6.69 -10.47
N VAL A 136 1.26 -6.35 -10.39
CA VAL A 136 1.78 -5.04 -10.84
C VAL A 136 1.57 -4.88 -12.34
N HIS A 137 1.87 -5.88 -13.16
CA HIS A 137 1.64 -5.81 -14.60
C HIS A 137 0.16 -5.57 -14.96
N GLU A 138 -0.77 -6.25 -14.29
CA GLU A 138 -2.21 -6.03 -14.44
C GLU A 138 -2.64 -4.61 -14.02
N LEU A 139 -2.08 -4.12 -12.91
CA LEU A 139 -2.33 -2.79 -12.38
C LEU A 139 -1.88 -1.70 -13.37
N LEU A 140 -0.70 -1.85 -13.98
CA LEU A 140 -0.15 -0.92 -14.96
C LEU A 140 -1.01 -0.87 -16.23
N ILE A 141 -1.44 -2.02 -16.76
CA ILE A 141 -2.36 -2.08 -17.90
C ILE A 141 -3.66 -1.36 -17.58
N SER A 142 -4.24 -1.64 -16.40
CA SER A 142 -5.50 -1.02 -15.97
C SER A 142 -5.37 0.51 -15.81
N GLN A 143 -4.22 0.99 -15.34
CA GLN A 143 -3.97 2.43 -15.25
C GLN A 143 -3.86 3.09 -16.62
N THR A 144 -3.16 2.45 -17.56
CA THR A 144 -3.09 2.93 -18.93
C THR A 144 -4.47 3.10 -19.54
N ASP A 145 -5.32 2.08 -19.40
CA ASP A 145 -6.68 2.13 -19.94
C ASP A 145 -7.50 3.25 -19.29
N ARG A 146 -7.36 3.43 -17.96
CA ARG A 146 -8.00 4.53 -17.23
C ARG A 146 -7.54 5.91 -17.74
N ILE A 147 -6.24 6.11 -17.93
CA ILE A 147 -5.68 7.38 -18.43
C ILE A 147 -6.13 7.65 -19.88
N ARG A 148 -6.16 6.62 -20.73
CA ARG A 148 -6.64 6.74 -22.11
C ARG A 148 -8.13 7.10 -22.16
N ALA A 149 -8.96 6.46 -21.34
CA ALA A 149 -10.39 6.76 -21.25
C ALA A 149 -10.66 8.21 -20.81
N GLN A 150 -9.89 8.71 -19.83
CA GLN A 150 -10.00 10.10 -19.37
C GLN A 150 -9.59 11.11 -20.45
N LYS A 151 -8.60 10.80 -21.29
CA LYS A 151 -8.21 11.67 -22.41
C LYS A 151 -9.25 11.73 -23.53
N LEU A 152 -10.03 10.66 -23.71
CA LEU A 152 -11.08 10.58 -24.73
C LEU A 152 -12.38 11.27 -24.31
N GLN A 153 -12.56 11.57 -23.02
CA GLN A 153 -13.63 12.40 -22.49
C GLN A 153 -13.04 13.73 -22.01
N PRO A 154 -12.71 14.68 -22.90
CA PRO A 154 -12.28 15.99 -22.45
C PRO A 154 -13.42 16.62 -21.65
N SER A 155 -13.13 17.01 -20.41
CA SER A 155 -14.00 17.78 -19.54
C SER A 155 -14.64 18.92 -20.33
N GLN A 156 -15.97 18.94 -20.37
CA GLN A 156 -16.74 20.11 -20.81
C GLN A 156 -16.46 21.31 -19.89
#